data_AF-X0V2V9-F1
#
_entry.id   AF-X0V2V9-F1
#
_cell.length_a   1.000
_cell.length_b   1.000
_cell.length_c   1.000
_cell.angle_alpha   90.00
_cell.angle_beta   90.00
_cell.angle_gamma   90.00
#
_symmetry.space_group_name_H-M   'P 1'
#
loop_
_entity.id
_entity.type
_entity.pdbx_description
1 polymer ?
#
loop_
_entity_poly.entity_id
_entity_poly.type
_entity_poly.pdbx_seq_one_letter_code
_entity_poly.pdbx_strand_id
1 'polypeptide(L)'
;LNQANDPVTPSLTDWSEIRFIGVYNASETYALGDVAQDSDGKLWRSVVGSNIGNTPSADDGSNWLPAIDGSKIPEIEALDTSTTTVIPHTGGGALTALRVNELRDADSGYTLPLANSVSANQTITITLPLRYATGAIVTRAGSDTIESDVSDTTITFTGPTEITLTSDGSSAWSL
;
A
#
# COMPACT_ATOMS: atom_id res chain seq x y z
N LEU A 1 7.74 8.35 47.43
CA LEU A 1 7.95 7.14 48.25
C LEU A 1 6.92 6.12 47.78
N ASN A 2 7.33 5.02 47.13
CA ASN A 2 6.43 3.93 46.71
C ASN A 2 6.26 2.86 47.82
N GLN A 3 6.54 3.22 49.07
CA GLN A 3 6.39 2.32 50.20
C GLN A 3 4.90 1.98 50.35
N ALA A 4 4.58 0.68 50.30
CA ALA A 4 3.24 0.06 50.29
C ALA A 4 2.56 -0.18 48.92
N ASN A 5 3.20 0.13 47.79
CA ASN A 5 2.69 -0.24 46.47
C ASN A 5 3.34 -1.56 46.02
N ASP A 6 2.89 -2.72 46.49
CA ASP A 6 3.42 -4.01 46.02
C ASP A 6 2.88 -4.35 44.61
N PRO A 7 3.73 -4.60 43.60
CA PRO A 7 3.31 -4.90 42.22
C PRO A 7 2.61 -6.26 42.04
N VAL A 8 2.42 -7.06 43.08
CA VAL A 8 1.70 -8.36 43.01
C VAL A 8 0.28 -8.28 42.47
N THR A 9 -0.32 -7.10 42.44
CA THR A 9 -1.51 -6.79 41.64
C THR A 9 -1.20 -5.56 40.80
N PRO A 10 -1.32 -5.61 39.46
CA PRO A 10 -1.12 -4.44 38.61
C PRO A 10 -2.21 -3.40 38.93
N SER A 11 -1.92 -2.56 39.93
CA SER A 11 -2.56 -1.26 40.10
C SER A 11 -2.19 -0.45 38.85
N LEU A 12 -3.17 -0.24 37.97
CA LEU A 12 -3.01 0.55 36.75
C LEU A 12 -2.68 2.04 37.03
N THR A 13 -2.73 2.47 38.30
CA THR A 13 -2.37 3.83 38.71
C THR A 13 -0.93 3.99 39.17
N ASP A 14 -0.28 2.90 39.62
CA ASP A 14 1.04 2.96 40.24
C ASP A 14 2.11 2.11 39.52
N TRP A 15 1.68 1.18 38.67
CA TRP A 15 2.58 0.22 38.01
C TRP A 15 2.26 0.07 36.52
N SER A 16 3.31 -0.07 35.71
CA SER A 16 3.23 -0.44 34.30
C SER A 16 3.95 -1.76 34.09
N GLU A 17 3.30 -2.72 33.43
CA GLU A 17 3.92 -3.99 33.06
C GLU A 17 4.93 -3.76 31.94
N ILE A 18 6.15 -4.29 32.10
CA ILE A 18 7.17 -4.34 31.06
C ILE A 18 7.32 -5.79 30.63
N ARG A 19 7.08 -6.07 29.34
CA ARG A 19 7.36 -7.37 28.73
C ARG A 19 8.66 -7.28 27.94
N PHE A 20 9.58 -8.19 28.23
CA PHE A 20 10.83 -8.32 27.48
C PHE A 20 10.63 -9.30 26.34
N ILE A 21 11.14 -8.95 25.16
CA ILE A 21 11.21 -9.85 24.01
C ILE A 21 12.64 -10.37 23.92
N GLY A 22 12.79 -11.70 23.90
CA GLY A 22 14.09 -12.35 23.75
C GLY A 22 14.52 -12.44 22.30
N VAL A 23 15.83 -12.52 22.08
CA VAL A 23 16.39 -12.96 20.79
C VAL A 23 16.13 -14.47 20.66
N TYR A 24 15.76 -14.91 19.46
CA TYR A 24 15.51 -16.32 19.17
C TYR A 24 16.68 -17.21 19.59
N ASN A 25 16.35 -18.33 20.23
CA ASN A 25 17.27 -19.37 20.65
C ASN A 25 16.75 -20.73 20.21
N ALA A 26 17.53 -21.46 19.40
CA ALA A 26 17.14 -22.77 18.88
C ALA A 26 16.93 -23.85 19.96
N SER A 27 17.45 -23.65 21.17
CA SER A 27 17.27 -24.57 22.31
C SER A 27 16.08 -24.21 23.20
N GLU A 28 15.42 -23.08 22.95
CA GLU A 28 14.24 -22.65 23.69
C GLU A 28 12.97 -23.20 23.03
N THR A 29 12.00 -23.58 23.85
CA THR A 29 10.68 -24.03 23.40
C THR A 29 9.72 -22.87 23.48
N TYR A 30 9.23 -22.39 22.34
CA TYR A 30 8.26 -21.31 22.24
C TYR A 30 6.83 -21.87 22.21
N ALA A 31 5.96 -21.32 23.04
CA ALA A 31 4.53 -21.61 23.01
C ALA A 31 3.84 -20.91 21.84
N LEU A 32 2.59 -21.32 21.55
CA LEU A 32 1.77 -20.65 20.56
C LEU A 32 1.57 -19.18 20.97
N GLY A 33 1.94 -18.25 20.09
CA GLY A 33 1.81 -16.82 20.32
C GLY A 33 3.03 -16.14 20.94
N ASP A 34 4.04 -16.89 21.39
CA ASP A 34 5.28 -16.31 21.90
C ASP A 34 6.00 -15.53 20.80
N VAL A 35 6.65 -14.44 21.19
CA VAL A 35 7.38 -13.55 20.29
C VAL A 35 8.87 -13.63 20.56
N ALA A 36 9.65 -13.81 19.49
CA ALA A 36 11.10 -13.76 19.50
C ALA A 36 11.62 -12.78 18.46
N GLN A 37 12.78 -12.17 18.72
CA GLN A 37 13.48 -11.31 17.78
C GLN A 37 14.57 -12.09 17.04
N ASP A 38 14.67 -11.97 15.72
CA ASP A 38 15.78 -12.54 14.96
C ASP A 38 17.07 -11.68 15.04
N SER A 39 18.16 -12.16 14.44
CA SER A 39 19.45 -11.45 14.43
C SER A 39 19.42 -10.11 13.69
N ASP A 40 18.43 -9.91 12.83
CA ASP A 40 18.26 -8.69 12.03
C ASP A 40 17.31 -7.69 12.74
N GLY A 41 16.81 -8.05 13.92
CA GLY A 41 15.93 -7.22 14.74
C GLY A 41 14.43 -7.37 14.42
N LYS A 42 14.03 -8.27 13.52
CA LYS A 42 12.62 -8.49 13.18
C LYS A 42 11.94 -9.35 14.26
N LEU A 43 10.68 -9.05 14.51
CA LEU A 43 9.88 -9.76 15.50
C LEU A 43 9.02 -10.84 14.83
N TRP A 44 9.04 -12.04 15.40
CA TRP A 44 8.35 -13.22 14.91
C TRP A 44 7.50 -13.82 16.01
N ARG A 45 6.30 -14.26 15.67
CA ARG A 45 5.34 -14.91 16.55
C ARG A 45 5.23 -16.38 16.19
N SER A 46 5.38 -17.25 17.17
CA SER A 46 5.17 -18.69 16.99
C SER A 46 3.70 -18.98 16.68
N VAL A 47 3.43 -19.77 15.64
CA VAL A 47 2.07 -20.19 15.25
C VAL A 47 1.77 -21.64 15.58
N VAL A 48 2.70 -22.34 16.23
CA VAL A 48 2.53 -23.70 16.76
C VAL A 48 2.90 -23.76 18.24
N GLY A 49 2.34 -24.74 18.94
CA GLY A 49 2.77 -25.07 20.31
C GLY A 49 4.07 -25.86 20.30
N SER A 50 4.92 -25.64 21.31
CA SER A 50 6.21 -26.33 21.47
C SER A 50 7.16 -26.16 20.28
N ASN A 51 7.21 -24.94 19.74
CA ASN A 51 8.09 -24.61 18.63
C ASN A 51 9.55 -24.54 19.12
N ILE A 52 10.37 -25.52 18.72
CA ILE A 52 11.78 -25.64 19.11
C ILE A 52 12.62 -25.96 17.88
N GLY A 53 13.80 -25.35 17.77
CA GLY A 53 14.74 -25.60 16.67
C GLY A 53 14.33 -25.03 15.31
N ASN A 54 13.11 -24.53 15.13
CA ASN A 54 12.69 -23.88 13.88
C ASN A 54 13.14 -22.41 13.89
N THR A 55 13.96 -22.03 12.91
CA THR A 55 14.54 -20.68 12.83
C THR A 55 13.54 -19.71 12.18
N PRO A 56 13.12 -18.61 12.83
CA PRO A 56 12.05 -17.74 12.32
C PRO A 56 12.31 -17.16 10.93
N SER A 57 13.52 -16.62 10.69
CA SER A 57 13.86 -15.97 9.42
C SER A 57 14.02 -16.93 8.23
N ALA A 58 14.07 -18.23 8.49
CA ALA A 58 14.16 -19.29 7.48
C ALA A 58 12.88 -20.14 7.41
N ASP A 59 11.88 -19.86 8.25
CA ASP A 59 10.61 -20.57 8.28
C ASP A 59 9.73 -20.16 7.10
N ASP A 60 8.95 -21.10 6.59
CA ASP A 60 8.04 -20.88 5.45
C ASP A 60 6.65 -20.35 5.87
N GLY A 61 6.47 -20.07 7.16
CA GLY A 61 5.18 -19.65 7.73
C GLY A 61 4.48 -20.75 8.52
N SER A 62 5.00 -21.98 8.51
CA SER A 62 4.39 -23.12 9.22
C SER A 62 4.60 -23.09 10.73
N ASN A 63 5.69 -22.49 11.22
CA ASN A 63 6.00 -22.39 12.66
C ASN A 63 6.09 -20.94 13.13
N TRP A 64 6.47 -20.01 12.25
CA TRP A 64 6.64 -18.60 12.57
C TRP A 64 5.95 -17.69 11.56
N LEU A 65 5.27 -16.66 12.06
CA LEU A 65 4.82 -15.52 11.24
C LEU A 65 5.40 -14.22 11.79
N PRO A 66 5.51 -13.15 10.99
CA PRO A 66 5.81 -11.82 11.54
C PRO A 66 4.89 -11.48 12.72
N ALA A 67 5.49 -11.01 13.83
CA ALA A 67 4.73 -10.66 15.04
C ALA A 67 3.91 -9.38 14.84
N ILE A 68 4.37 -8.53 13.94
CA ILE A 68 3.60 -7.41 13.40
C ILE A 68 2.88 -7.88 12.15
N ASP A 69 1.56 -7.69 12.14
CA ASP A 69 0.76 -7.91 10.94
C ASP A 69 1.06 -6.77 9.98
N GLY A 70 1.72 -7.08 8.85
CA GLY A 70 2.11 -6.07 7.85
C GLY A 70 0.91 -5.31 7.26
N SER A 71 -0.29 -5.91 7.27
CA SER A 71 -1.52 -5.19 6.91
C SER A 71 -1.78 -4.04 7.91
N LYS A 72 -1.51 -4.24 9.19
CA LYS A 72 -1.72 -3.22 10.23
C LYS A 72 -0.67 -2.11 10.23
N ILE A 73 0.25 -2.11 9.29
CA ILE A 73 1.13 -0.97 9.01
C ILE A 73 0.41 -0.14 7.92
N PRO A 74 -0.19 1.01 8.27
CA PRO A 74 -1.01 1.79 7.33
C PRO A 74 -0.30 2.12 6.03
N GLU A 75 1.03 2.31 6.08
CA GLU A 75 1.87 2.59 4.93
C GLU A 75 1.96 1.41 3.95
N ILE A 76 1.96 0.15 4.45
CA ILE A 76 2.00 -1.05 3.60
C ILE A 76 0.63 -1.30 2.97
N GLU A 77 -0.47 -1.16 3.73
CA GLU A 77 -1.83 -1.23 3.19
C GLU A 77 -2.07 -0.14 2.12
N ALA A 78 -1.62 1.09 2.37
CA ALA A 78 -1.73 2.18 1.41
C ALA A 78 -0.90 1.94 0.13
N LEU A 79 0.27 1.31 0.26
CA LEU A 79 1.10 0.95 -0.88
C LEU A 79 0.47 -0.19 -1.70
N ASP A 80 0.03 -1.26 -1.05
CA ASP A 80 -0.57 -2.42 -1.72
C ASP A 80 -1.86 -2.03 -2.48
N THR A 81 -2.75 -1.29 -1.81
CA THR A 81 -3.95 -0.75 -2.47
C THR A 81 -3.62 0.16 -3.65
N SER A 82 -2.46 0.82 -3.65
CA SER A 82 -2.01 1.64 -4.77
C SER A 82 -1.47 0.81 -5.93
N THR A 83 -0.67 -0.21 -5.67
CA THR A 83 -0.06 -1.01 -6.73
C THR A 83 -0.98 -2.08 -7.33
N THR A 84 -2.09 -2.44 -6.69
CA THR A 84 -2.94 -3.58 -7.10
C THR A 84 -4.39 -3.25 -7.46
N THR A 85 -4.81 -1.99 -7.38
CA THR A 85 -6.23 -1.63 -7.60
C THR A 85 -6.48 -1.14 -9.03
N VAL A 86 -7.46 -1.78 -9.69
CA VAL A 86 -8.11 -1.29 -10.92
C VAL A 86 -9.42 -0.59 -10.57
N ILE A 87 -9.59 0.66 -11.00
CA ILE A 87 -10.82 1.43 -10.82
C ILE A 87 -11.60 1.43 -12.15
N PRO A 88 -12.77 0.77 -12.21
CA PRO A 88 -13.61 0.81 -13.39
C PRO A 88 -14.41 2.11 -13.42
N HIS A 89 -14.41 2.80 -14.57
CA HIS A 89 -15.16 4.03 -14.76
C HIS A 89 -16.21 3.90 -15.86
N THR A 90 -17.36 4.56 -15.64
CA THR A 90 -18.49 4.70 -16.58
C THR A 90 -19.13 6.07 -16.38
N GLY A 91 -19.46 6.78 -17.46
CA GLY A 91 -20.12 8.08 -17.44
C GLY A 91 -19.21 9.26 -17.12
N GLY A 92 -17.90 9.14 -17.41
CA GLY A 92 -16.89 10.15 -17.08
C GLY A 92 -16.41 10.07 -15.62
N GLY A 93 -15.80 11.16 -15.13
CA GLY A 93 -15.36 11.30 -13.74
C GLY A 93 -13.87 11.61 -13.57
N ALA A 94 -13.47 11.92 -12.35
CA ALA A 94 -12.07 12.14 -12.01
C ALA A 94 -11.33 10.80 -11.93
N LEU A 95 -10.18 10.73 -12.60
CA LEU A 95 -9.28 9.59 -12.53
C LEU A 95 -8.39 9.69 -11.28
N THR A 96 -7.91 8.55 -10.81
CA THR A 96 -7.12 8.46 -9.58
C THR A 96 -5.68 8.11 -9.92
N ALA A 97 -4.72 8.91 -9.44
CA ALA A 97 -3.30 8.61 -9.56
C ALA A 97 -2.91 7.37 -8.74
N LEU A 98 -1.75 6.78 -9.07
CA LEU A 98 -1.25 5.54 -8.48
C LEU A 98 -2.28 4.40 -8.57
N ARG A 99 -3.05 4.34 -9.66
CA ARG A 99 -4.07 3.33 -9.92
C ARG A 99 -4.13 3.03 -11.42
N VAL A 100 -4.69 1.88 -11.76
CA VAL A 100 -5.13 1.58 -13.12
C VAL A 100 -6.59 2.04 -13.26
N ASN A 101 -6.84 2.99 -14.15
CA ASN A 101 -8.19 3.50 -14.43
C ASN A 101 -8.70 2.81 -15.71
N GLU A 102 -9.65 1.88 -15.56
CA GLU A 102 -10.25 1.15 -16.68
C GLU A 102 -11.48 1.91 -17.18
N LEU A 103 -11.38 2.50 -18.36
CA LEU A 103 -12.50 3.19 -19.01
C LEU A 103 -13.43 2.15 -19.66
N ARG A 104 -14.74 2.26 -19.43
CA ARG A 104 -15.72 1.25 -19.89
C ARG A 104 -16.78 1.75 -20.88
N ASP A 105 -16.67 2.99 -21.33
CA ASP A 105 -17.55 3.59 -22.32
C ASP A 105 -16.86 4.74 -23.09
N ALA A 106 -17.61 5.30 -24.04
CA ALA A 106 -17.18 6.42 -24.88
C ALA A 106 -17.43 7.81 -24.31
N ASP A 107 -17.39 7.95 -22.99
CA ASP A 107 -17.55 9.28 -22.38
C ASP A 107 -16.34 10.19 -22.66
N SER A 108 -16.61 11.49 -22.63
CA SER A 108 -15.64 12.58 -22.77
C SER A 108 -15.36 13.31 -21.45
N GLY A 109 -16.05 12.93 -20.37
CA GLY A 109 -15.96 13.55 -19.05
C GLY A 109 -14.85 12.99 -18.15
N TYR A 110 -13.94 12.15 -18.65
CA TYR A 110 -12.82 11.65 -17.85
C TYR A 110 -11.79 12.75 -17.64
N THR A 111 -11.43 13.02 -16.39
CA THR A 111 -10.53 14.13 -16.04
C THR A 111 -9.34 13.63 -15.22
N LEU A 112 -8.11 13.97 -15.60
CA LEU A 112 -6.92 13.72 -14.80
C LEU A 112 -7.00 14.45 -13.44
N PRO A 113 -6.35 13.94 -12.38
CA PRO A 113 -6.13 14.75 -11.19
C PRO A 113 -5.14 15.89 -11.48
N LEU A 114 -5.15 16.94 -10.64
CA LEU A 114 -4.17 18.02 -10.76
C LEU A 114 -2.75 17.46 -10.56
N ALA A 115 -1.80 17.84 -11.41
CA ALA A 115 -0.42 17.37 -11.35
C ALA A 115 0.23 17.70 -10.00
N ASN A 116 -0.01 18.90 -9.45
CA ASN A 116 0.47 19.31 -8.11
C ASN A 116 -0.19 18.57 -6.93
N SER A 117 -1.28 17.83 -7.15
CA SER A 117 -1.88 16.99 -6.12
C SER A 117 -1.21 15.62 -6.01
N VAL A 118 -0.31 15.31 -6.93
CA VAL A 118 0.41 14.04 -7.05
C VAL A 118 1.90 14.33 -6.92
N SER A 119 2.65 13.52 -6.18
CA SER A 119 4.09 13.76 -6.04
C SER A 119 4.81 13.55 -7.37
N ALA A 120 5.91 14.29 -7.59
CA ALA A 120 6.73 14.13 -8.79
C ALA A 120 7.18 12.67 -8.98
N ASN A 121 7.21 12.22 -10.23
CA ASN A 121 7.55 10.85 -10.65
C ASN A 121 6.55 9.76 -10.22
N GLN A 122 5.36 10.14 -9.74
CA GLN A 122 4.25 9.20 -9.57
C GLN A 122 3.40 9.11 -10.82
N THR A 123 2.81 7.95 -11.04
CA THR A 123 2.14 7.63 -12.29
C THR A 123 0.63 7.47 -12.13
N ILE A 124 -0.06 7.54 -13.27
CA ILE A 124 -1.43 7.09 -13.44
C ILE A 124 -1.48 6.22 -14.70
N THR A 125 -2.11 5.05 -14.60
CA THR A 125 -2.33 4.18 -15.77
C THR A 125 -3.79 4.29 -16.19
N ILE A 126 -4.01 4.40 -17.50
CA ILE A 126 -5.34 4.53 -18.09
C ILE A 126 -5.46 3.48 -19.20
N THR A 127 -6.49 2.66 -19.10
CA THR A 127 -6.71 1.55 -20.04
C THR A 127 -8.12 1.64 -20.61
N LEU A 128 -8.23 1.53 -21.94
CA LEU A 128 -9.48 1.30 -22.66
C LEU A 128 -9.44 -0.14 -23.22
N PRO A 129 -10.10 -1.13 -22.59
CA PRO A 129 -10.08 -2.51 -23.06
C PRO A 129 -10.86 -2.70 -24.37
N LEU A 130 -10.54 -3.76 -25.12
CA LEU A 130 -11.20 -4.08 -26.40
C LEU A 130 -12.73 -4.19 -26.32
N ARG A 131 -13.25 -4.79 -25.25
CA ARG A 131 -14.70 -4.94 -25.02
C ARG A 131 -15.45 -3.61 -24.84
N TYR A 132 -14.73 -2.53 -24.57
CA TYR A 132 -15.26 -1.19 -24.34
C TYR A 132 -14.70 -0.16 -25.32
N ALA A 133 -14.02 -0.59 -26.38
CA ALA A 133 -13.27 0.26 -27.31
C ALA A 133 -14.16 1.04 -28.29
N THR A 134 -15.14 1.76 -27.76
CA THR A 134 -16.05 2.66 -28.48
C THR A 134 -15.49 4.09 -28.61
N GLY A 135 -14.25 4.30 -28.18
CA GLY A 135 -13.59 5.59 -28.01
C GLY A 135 -13.62 6.04 -26.55
N ALA A 136 -12.80 7.02 -26.14
CA ALA A 136 -12.91 7.77 -24.88
C ALA A 136 -12.04 9.03 -24.94
N ILE A 137 -12.38 10.09 -24.19
CA ILE A 137 -11.53 11.30 -24.08
C ILE A 137 -11.19 11.54 -22.62
N VAL A 138 -9.88 11.64 -22.35
CA VAL A 138 -9.34 12.07 -21.05
C VAL A 138 -8.87 13.49 -21.16
N THR A 139 -9.34 14.36 -20.27
CA THR A 139 -9.03 15.79 -20.23
C THR A 139 -8.14 16.11 -19.03
N ARG A 140 -7.26 17.10 -19.17
CA ARG A 140 -6.50 17.66 -18.04
C ARG A 140 -7.41 18.24 -16.95
N ALA A 141 -6.92 18.34 -15.73
CA ALA A 141 -7.50 19.21 -14.71
C ALA A 141 -6.88 20.61 -14.74
N GLY A 142 -7.70 21.63 -14.44
CA GLY A 142 -7.22 22.99 -14.25
C GLY A 142 -6.41 23.53 -15.43
N SER A 143 -5.21 24.04 -15.13
CA SER A 143 -4.27 24.62 -16.10
C SER A 143 -3.16 23.66 -16.52
N ASP A 144 -3.20 22.41 -16.09
CA ASP A 144 -2.08 21.47 -16.28
C ASP A 144 -1.83 21.16 -17.75
N THR A 145 -0.65 20.72 -18.13
CA THR A 145 -0.36 20.24 -19.49
C THR A 145 -0.32 18.73 -19.52
N ILE A 146 -0.71 18.16 -20.65
CA ILE A 146 -0.37 16.79 -21.03
C ILE A 146 0.80 16.95 -22.01
N GLU A 147 1.99 16.54 -21.57
CA GLU A 147 3.22 16.71 -22.32
C GLU A 147 3.50 15.44 -23.12
N SER A 148 2.85 15.33 -24.28
CA SER A 148 3.25 14.37 -25.31
C SER A 148 4.20 14.96 -26.34
N ASP A 149 4.19 16.29 -26.58
CA ASP A 149 5.16 17.04 -27.41
C ASP A 149 4.96 18.58 -27.34
N VAL A 150 3.72 19.07 -27.12
CA VAL A 150 3.37 20.50 -26.88
C VAL A 150 1.98 20.65 -26.25
N SER A 151 1.89 21.22 -25.04
CA SER A 151 0.67 21.75 -24.38
C SER A 151 -0.68 21.06 -24.67
N ASP A 152 -0.72 19.73 -24.68
CA ASP A 152 -1.99 19.04 -24.94
C ASP A 152 -2.90 19.17 -23.71
N THR A 153 -4.20 19.25 -23.96
CA THR A 153 -5.21 19.35 -22.90
C THR A 153 -6.08 18.11 -22.82
N THR A 154 -5.97 17.23 -23.82
CA THR A 154 -6.81 16.02 -23.94
C THR A 154 -6.04 14.90 -24.60
N ILE A 155 -6.33 13.66 -24.20
CA ILE A 155 -5.90 12.44 -24.89
C ILE A 155 -7.15 11.75 -25.43
N THR A 156 -7.16 11.46 -26.73
CA THR A 156 -8.26 10.74 -27.37
C THR A 156 -7.86 9.28 -27.57
N PHE A 157 -8.64 8.39 -27.00
CA PHE A 157 -8.55 6.95 -27.20
C PHE A 157 -9.49 6.59 -28.35
N THR A 158 -8.96 6.11 -29.46
CA THR A 158 -9.76 5.71 -30.65
C THR A 158 -9.95 4.21 -30.76
N GLY A 159 -9.40 3.44 -29.83
CA GLY A 159 -9.39 1.99 -29.83
C GLY A 159 -8.73 1.43 -28.57
N PRO A 160 -8.59 0.09 -28.49
CA PRO A 160 -8.04 -0.56 -27.31
C PRO A 160 -6.62 -0.09 -27.05
N THR A 161 -6.38 0.55 -25.91
CA THR A 161 -5.10 1.22 -25.61
C THR A 161 -4.84 1.20 -24.10
N GLU A 162 -3.58 1.13 -23.72
CA GLU A 162 -3.10 1.39 -22.37
C GLU A 162 -2.03 2.46 -22.44
N ILE A 163 -2.12 3.46 -21.58
CA ILE A 163 -1.10 4.49 -21.41
C ILE A 163 -0.76 4.66 -19.94
N THR A 164 0.46 5.09 -19.66
CA THR A 164 0.90 5.52 -18.34
C THR A 164 1.37 6.95 -18.45
N LEU A 165 0.87 7.83 -17.59
CA LEU A 165 1.34 9.21 -17.48
C LEU A 165 2.09 9.39 -16.17
N THR A 166 3.11 10.24 -16.17
CA THR A 166 3.93 10.58 -15.00
C THR A 166 3.73 12.04 -14.62
N SER A 167 3.43 12.32 -13.35
CA SER A 167 3.31 13.68 -12.84
C SER A 167 4.69 14.31 -12.62
N ASP A 168 4.86 15.57 -13.00
CA ASP A 168 6.01 16.39 -12.62
C ASP A 168 5.92 16.94 -11.17
N GLY A 169 4.76 16.74 -10.52
CA GLY A 169 4.45 17.26 -9.19
C GLY A 169 4.13 18.75 -9.12
N SER A 170 3.89 19.39 -10.26
CA SER A 170 3.67 20.83 -10.39
C SER A 170 2.52 21.16 -11.34
N SER A 171 2.67 20.87 -12.62
CA SER A 171 1.75 21.37 -13.65
C SER A 171 1.64 20.51 -14.89
N ALA A 172 2.29 19.34 -14.95
CA ALA A 172 2.33 18.53 -16.15
C ALA A 172 2.18 17.03 -15.87
N TRP A 173 1.54 16.35 -16.82
CA TRP A 173 1.52 14.90 -16.97
C TRP A 173 2.26 14.53 -18.25
N SER A 174 3.37 13.81 -18.16
CA SER A 174 4.15 13.34 -19.32
C SER A 174 3.83 11.89 -19.66
N LEU A 175 3.79 11.55 -20.94
CA LEU A 175 3.69 10.15 -21.41
C LEU A 175 5.02 9.40 -21.24
#